data_AF-A0AAV4PH56-F1
#
_entry.id   AF-A0AAV4PH56-F1
#
_cell.length_a   1.000
_cell.length_b   1.000
_cell.length_c   1.000
_cell.angle_alpha   90.00
_cell.angle_beta   90.00
_cell.angle_gamma   90.00
#
_symmetry.space_group_name_H-M   'P 1'
#
loop_
_entity.id
_entity.type
_entity.pdbx_description
1 polymer ?
#
loop_
_entity_poly.entity_id
_entity_poly.type
_entity_poly.pdbx_seq_one_letter_code
_entity_poly.pdbx_strand_id
1 'polypeptide(L)'
;MVKIDELFDDLRIARAGIRKWTTETLTDFSEEEEKQISHLLDHVTHCVQLFHRIAGEASIYKPMDPNLLKAAVLQYGKGLKHGGESYRQLFLRLKEDIGERVYNVTITL
;
A
#
# COMPACT_ATOMS: atom_id res chain seq x y z
N MET A 1 17.67 11.77 1.16
CA MET A 1 16.76 11.90 2.32
C MET A 1 15.35 11.89 1.73
N VAL A 2 14.60 10.79 1.90
CA VAL A 2 13.25 10.67 1.33
C VAL A 2 12.33 11.64 2.08
N LYS A 3 11.53 12.43 1.35
CA LYS A 3 10.64 13.41 1.99
C LYS A 3 9.41 12.71 2.55
N ILE A 4 8.91 13.17 3.69
CA ILE A 4 7.71 12.62 4.36
C ILE A 4 6.50 12.66 3.41
N ASP A 5 6.40 13.73 2.62
CA ASP A 5 5.33 13.91 1.63
C ASP A 5 5.38 12.82 0.55
N GLU A 6 6.57 12.39 0.12
CA GLU A 6 6.74 11.33 -0.89
C GLU A 6 6.27 9.96 -0.35
N LEU A 7 6.55 9.66 0.92
CA LEU A 7 6.07 8.44 1.57
C LEU A 7 4.54 8.43 1.66
N PHE A 8 3.97 9.58 2.00
CA PHE A 8 2.53 9.72 2.14
C PHE A 8 1.80 9.64 0.80
N ASP A 9 2.35 10.26 -0.24
CA ASP A 9 1.82 10.20 -1.60
C ASP A 9 1.88 8.77 -2.16
N ASP A 10 2.98 8.04 -1.96
CA ASP A 10 3.10 6.62 -2.36
C ASP A 10 1.99 5.77 -1.72
N LEU A 11 1.75 5.92 -0.42
CA LEU A 11 0.67 5.21 0.28
C LEU A 11 -0.72 5.57 -0.28
N ARG A 12 -0.99 6.85 -0.53
CA ARG A 12 -2.28 7.31 -1.07
C ARG A 12 -2.53 6.76 -2.46
N ILE A 13 -1.52 6.82 -3.32
CA ILE A 13 -1.58 6.32 -4.70
C ILE A 13 -1.79 4.81 -4.68
N ALA A 14 -1.02 4.06 -3.88
CA ALA A 14 -1.16 2.62 -3.76
C ALA A 14 -2.56 2.23 -3.26
N ARG A 15 -3.06 2.88 -2.21
CA ARG A 15 -4.41 2.61 -1.67
C ARG A 15 -5.51 2.86 -2.70
N ALA A 16 -5.41 3.99 -3.41
CA ALA A 16 -6.38 4.33 -4.44
C ALA A 16 -6.32 3.34 -5.61
N GLY A 17 -5.12 2.95 -6.02
CA GLY A 17 -4.89 1.95 -7.07
C GLY A 17 -5.47 0.59 -6.73
N ILE A 18 -5.21 0.07 -5.53
CA ILE A 18 -5.75 -1.21 -5.05
C ILE A 18 -7.28 -1.17 -5.03
N ARG A 19 -7.87 -0.15 -4.40
CA ARG A 19 -9.34 -0.02 -4.32
C ARG A 19 -9.97 0.01 -5.70
N LYS A 20 -9.45 0.88 -6.58
CA LYS A 20 -9.94 1.03 -7.94
C LYS A 20 -9.88 -0.31 -8.68
N TRP A 21 -8.74 -1.00 -8.60
CA TRP A 21 -8.55 -2.30 -9.20
C TRP A 21 -9.60 -3.30 -8.68
N THR A 22 -9.70 -3.50 -7.37
CA THR A 22 -10.65 -4.45 -6.77
C THR A 22 -12.13 -4.17 -7.06
N THR A 23 -12.50 -2.92 -7.32
CA THR A 23 -13.91 -2.55 -7.59
C THR A 23 -14.25 -2.52 -9.07
N GLU A 24 -13.29 -2.25 -9.95
CA GLU A 24 -13.53 -2.05 -11.38
C GLU A 24 -13.17 -3.27 -12.23
N THR A 25 -12.38 -4.23 -11.73
CA THR A 25 -12.10 -5.45 -12.48
C THR A 25 -13.19 -6.49 -12.33
N LEU A 26 -13.57 -7.09 -13.45
CA LEU A 26 -14.40 -8.30 -13.53
C LEU A 26 -13.56 -9.58 -13.29
N THR A 27 -12.42 -9.45 -12.62
CA THR A 27 -11.52 -10.57 -12.33
C THR A 27 -12.04 -11.29 -11.09
N ASP A 28 -12.37 -12.57 -11.23
CA ASP A 28 -12.62 -13.43 -10.08
C ASP A 28 -11.27 -13.76 -9.42
N PHE A 29 -11.13 -13.37 -8.15
CA PHE A 29 -9.93 -13.66 -7.36
C PHE A 29 -10.10 -15.00 -6.64
N SER A 30 -9.02 -15.78 -6.55
CA SER A 30 -9.00 -16.92 -5.63
C SER A 30 -8.91 -16.44 -4.17
N GLU A 31 -9.30 -17.30 -3.22
CA GLU A 31 -9.26 -16.98 -1.77
C GLU A 31 -7.87 -16.51 -1.30
N GLU A 32 -6.80 -17.10 -1.84
CA GLU A 32 -5.43 -16.71 -1.51
C GLU A 32 -5.06 -15.34 -2.12
N GLU A 33 -5.55 -15.01 -3.31
CA GLU A 33 -5.33 -13.71 -3.95
C GLU A 33 -6.11 -12.61 -3.24
N GLU A 34 -7.37 -12.86 -2.86
CA GLU A 34 -8.15 -11.95 -2.02
C GLU A 34 -7.46 -11.67 -0.69
N LYS A 35 -6.90 -12.71 -0.06
CA LYS A 35 -6.15 -12.57 1.20
C LYS A 35 -4.89 -11.72 1.02
N GLN A 36 -4.15 -11.90 -0.08
CA GLN A 36 -2.96 -11.08 -0.38
C GLN A 36 -3.33 -9.62 -0.64
N ILE A 37 -4.40 -9.38 -1.41
CA ILE A 37 -4.94 -8.05 -1.69
C ILE A 37 -5.39 -7.38 -0.39
N SER A 38 -6.18 -8.07 0.44
CA SER A 38 -6.68 -7.55 1.72
C SER A 38 -5.52 -7.20 2.64
N HIS A 39 -4.53 -8.09 2.78
CA HIS A 39 -3.37 -7.85 3.63
C HIS A 39 -2.58 -6.60 3.20
N LEU A 40 -2.36 -6.41 1.89
CA LEU A 40 -1.71 -5.22 1.36
C LEU A 40 -2.56 -3.97 1.59
N LEU A 41 -3.86 -4.04 1.31
CA LEU A 41 -4.79 -2.91 1.48
C LEU A 41 -4.91 -2.47 2.94
N ASP A 42 -5.00 -3.41 3.87
CA ASP A 42 -5.08 -3.16 5.31
C ASP A 42 -3.80 -2.51 5.81
N HIS A 43 -2.65 -3.03 5.39
CA HIS A 43 -1.36 -2.47 5.78
C HIS A 43 -1.17 -1.03 5.28
N VAL A 44 -1.47 -0.79 3.99
CA VAL A 44 -1.41 0.56 3.39
C VAL A 44 -2.40 1.49 4.09
N THR A 45 -3.62 1.02 4.36
CA THR A 45 -4.66 1.82 5.04
C THR A 45 -4.23 2.21 6.45
N HIS A 46 -3.65 1.28 7.20
CA HIS A 46 -3.12 1.55 8.53
C HIS A 46 -1.99 2.59 8.50
N CYS A 47 -1.07 2.48 7.55
CA CYS A 47 -0.01 3.48 7.37
C CYS A 47 -0.60 4.86 7.07
N VAL A 48 -1.55 4.97 6.13
CA VAL A 48 -2.22 6.24 5.81
C VAL A 48 -2.92 6.86 7.03
N GLN A 49 -3.62 6.05 7.83
CA GLN A 49 -4.28 6.51 9.06
C GLN A 49 -3.27 7.06 10.08
N LEU A 50 -2.12 6.39 10.21
CA LEU A 50 -1.05 6.82 11.10
C LEU A 50 -0.48 8.18 10.67
N PHE A 51 -0.19 8.35 9.37
CA PHE A 51 0.26 9.65 8.83
C PHE A 51 -0.80 10.75 9.01
N HIS A 52 -2.09 10.46 8.80
CA HIS A 52 -3.16 11.42 9.05
C HIS A 52 -3.27 11.83 10.52
N ARG A 53 -3.16 10.86 11.45
CA ARG A 53 -3.18 11.15 12.88
C ARG A 53 -2.03 12.07 13.26
N ILE A 54 -0.83 11.78 12.76
CA ILE A 54 0.37 12.57 13.01
C ILE A 54 0.21 13.99 12.45
N ALA A 55 -0.27 14.13 11.22
CA ALA A 55 -0.54 15.42 10.61
C ALA A 55 -1.62 16.21 11.36
N GLY A 56 -2.64 15.54 11.90
CA GLY A 56 -3.70 16.17 12.69
C GLY A 56 -3.26 16.58 14.10
N GLU A 57 -2.25 15.93 14.67
CA GLU A 57 -1.64 16.33 15.95
C GLU A 57 -0.69 17.52 15.80
N ALA A 58 -0.17 17.75 14.58
CA ALA A 58 0.60 18.93 14.25
C ALA A 58 -0.32 20.15 14.11
N SER A 59 0.00 21.23 14.81
CA SER A 59 -0.67 22.52 14.63
C SER A 59 0.36 23.63 14.62
N ILE A 60 -0.06 24.84 14.24
CA ILE A 60 0.79 26.05 14.29
C ILE A 60 1.39 26.23 15.70
N TYR A 61 0.71 25.76 16.74
CA TYR A 61 1.09 25.94 18.14
C TYR A 61 1.73 24.69 18.79
N LYS A 62 1.72 23.54 18.10
CA LYS A 62 2.27 22.29 18.61
C LYS A 62 3.02 21.57 17.48
N PRO A 63 4.36 21.52 17.54
CA PRO A 63 5.12 20.76 16.57
C PRO A 63 4.78 19.27 16.67
N MET A 64 4.87 18.59 15.54
CA MET A 64 4.68 17.15 15.43
C MET A 64 5.62 16.39 16.38
N ASP A 65 5.11 15.36 17.07
CA ASP A 65 5.94 14.51 17.92
C ASP A 65 6.92 13.70 17.05
N PRO A 66 8.24 13.88 17.20
CA PRO A 66 9.24 13.19 16.41
C PRO A 66 9.23 11.67 16.64
N ASN A 67 8.77 11.19 17.81
CA ASN A 67 8.66 9.76 18.08
C ASN A 67 7.52 9.12 17.28
N LEU A 68 6.39 9.83 17.15
CA LEU A 68 5.27 9.36 16.34
C LEU A 68 5.64 9.35 14.85
N LEU A 69 6.32 10.40 14.37
CA LEU A 69 6.83 10.43 13.01
C LEU A 69 7.78 9.24 12.75
N LYS A 70 8.73 9.01 13.66
CA LYS A 70 9.66 7.88 13.56
C LYS A 70 8.94 6.54 13.54
N ALA A 71 7.92 6.37 14.37
CA ALA A 71 7.08 5.17 14.38
C ALA A 71 6.37 4.97 13.03
N ALA A 72 5.89 6.04 12.39
CA ALA A 72 5.26 5.96 11.07
C ALA A 72 6.21 5.59 9.94
N VAL A 73 7.41 6.18 9.92
CA VAL A 73 8.45 5.80 8.96
C VAL A 73 8.87 4.34 9.16
N LEU A 74 8.99 3.90 10.42
CA LEU A 74 9.30 2.49 10.73
C LEU A 74 8.17 1.56 10.28
N GLN A 75 6.91 1.93 10.49
CA GLN A 75 5.76 1.15 10.08
C GLN A 75 5.68 1.04 8.55
N TYR A 76 5.87 2.16 7.84
CA TYR A 76 6.00 2.19 6.38
C TYR A 76 7.09 1.22 5.90
N GLY A 77 8.28 1.28 6.50
CA GLY A 77 9.41 0.42 6.11
C GLY A 77 9.19 -1.07 6.41
N LYS A 78 8.38 -1.44 7.41
CA LYS A 78 8.11 -2.86 7.74
C LYS A 78 7.41 -3.60 6.61
N GLY A 79 6.42 -2.98 5.95
CA GLY A 79 5.71 -3.62 4.84
C GLY A 79 6.55 -3.75 3.56
N LEU A 80 7.64 -2.98 3.42
CA LEU A 80 8.55 -3.03 2.27
C LEU A 80 9.67 -4.08 2.38
N LYS A 81 9.87 -4.70 3.55
CA LYS A 81 10.97 -5.66 3.81
C LYS A 81 10.99 -6.88 2.88
N HIS A 82 9.94 -7.15 2.12
CA HIS A 82 9.82 -8.31 1.24
C HIS A 82 10.01 -8.01 -0.26
N GLY A 83 10.70 -6.92 -0.60
CA GLY A 83 11.28 -6.75 -1.95
C GLY A 83 10.63 -5.69 -2.84
N GLY A 84 9.99 -4.66 -2.26
CA GLY A 84 9.55 -3.48 -2.98
C GLY A 84 10.22 -2.22 -2.44
N GLU A 85 10.56 -1.26 -3.31
CA GLU A 85 11.07 0.06 -2.91
C GLU A 85 9.95 1.01 -2.50
N SER A 86 8.70 0.71 -2.91
CA SER A 86 7.50 1.48 -2.56
C SER A 86 6.23 0.62 -2.56
N TYR A 87 5.15 1.09 -1.92
CA TYR A 87 3.86 0.39 -1.92
C TYR A 87 3.21 0.41 -3.30
N ARG A 88 3.46 1.45 -4.11
CA ARG A 88 3.07 1.44 -5.52
C ARG A 88 3.73 0.28 -6.28
N GLN A 89 5.02 0.03 -6.07
CA GLN A 89 5.70 -1.11 -6.71
C GLN A 89 5.13 -2.45 -6.22
N LEU A 90 4.91 -2.60 -4.90
CA LEU A 90 4.30 -3.82 -4.35
C LEU A 90 2.91 -4.09 -4.94
N PHE A 91 2.08 -3.05 -5.08
CA PHE A 91 0.79 -3.15 -5.74
C PHE A 91 0.90 -3.57 -7.20
N LEU A 92 1.79 -2.94 -7.98
CA LEU A 92 1.97 -3.27 -9.39
C LEU A 92 2.42 -4.72 -9.57
N ARG A 93 3.37 -5.17 -8.74
CA ARG A 93 3.84 -6.55 -8.74
C ARG A 93 2.74 -7.55 -8.38
N LEU A 94 1.96 -7.28 -7.32
CA LEU A 94 0.82 -8.13 -6.96
C LEU A 94 -0.20 -8.21 -8.11
N LYS A 95 -0.46 -7.08 -8.77
CA LYS A 95 -1.37 -7.02 -9.92
C LYS A 95 -0.81 -7.80 -11.12
N GLU A 96 0.48 -7.73 -11.38
CA GLU A 96 1.17 -8.50 -12.43
C GLU A 96 1.15 -10.00 -12.11
N ASP A 97 1.51 -10.41 -10.89
CA ASP A 97 1.52 -11.81 -10.45
C ASP A 97 0.13 -12.47 -10.61
N ILE A 98 -0.94 -11.72 -10.32
CA ILE A 98 -2.32 -12.16 -10.51
C ILE A 98 -2.72 -12.11 -11.99
N GLY A 99 -2.33 -11.06 -12.72
CA GLY A 99 -2.62 -10.89 -14.15
C GLY A 99 -1.95 -11.95 -15.04
N GLU A 100 -0.70 -12.30 -14.79
CA GLU A 100 0.05 -13.32 -15.55
C GLU A 100 -0.56 -14.72 -15.41
N ARG A 101 -1.17 -15.03 -14.25
CA ARG A 101 -1.89 -16.31 -14.07
C ARG A 101 -3.10 -16.44 -14.99
N VAL A 102 -3.84 -15.35 -15.25
CA VAL A 102 -5.00 -15.37 -16.14
C VAL A 102 -4.60 -15.74 -17.57
N TYR A 103 -3.42 -15.29 -18.03
CA TYR A 103 -2.92 -15.60 -19.38
C TYR A 103 -2.35 -17.02 -19.50
N ASN A 104 -1.77 -17.58 -18.43
CA ASN A 104 -1.21 -18.95 -18.46
C ASN A 104 -2.30 -20.04 -18.48
N VAL A 105 -3.50 -19.77 -17.98
CA VAL A 105 -4.63 -20.74 -18.04
C VAL A 105 -5.22 -20.83 -19.46
N THR A 106 -5.06 -19.79 -20.29
CA THR A 106 -5.60 -19.79 -21.66
C THR A 106 -4.78 -20.61 -22.66
N ILE A 107 -3.56 -21.05 -22.28
CA ILE A 107 -2.66 -21.85 -23.13
C ILE A 107 -2.60 -23.28 -22.60
N THR A 108 -3.75 -23.93 -22.52
CA THR A 108 -3.82 -25.40 -22.45
C THR A 108 -4.99 -25.82 -23.35
N LEU A 109 -4.68 -25.95 -24.64
CA LEU A 109 -5.51 -26.61 -25.65
C LEU A 109 -5.31 -28.13 -25.54
#